data_AF-A0A522SSP3-F1
#
_entry.id   AF-A0A522SSP3-F1
#
_cell.length_a   1.000
_cell.length_b   1.000
_cell.length_c   1.000
_cell.angle_alpha   90.00
_cell.angle_beta   90.00
_cell.angle_gamma   90.00
#
_symmetry.space_group_name_H-M   'P 1'
#
loop_
_entity.id
_entity.type
_entity.pdbx_description
1 polymer ?
#
loop_
_entity_poly.entity_id
_entity_poly.type
_entity_poly.pdbx_seq_one_letter_code
_entity_poly.pdbx_strand_id
1 'polypeptide(L)' 'MANVFTSIGDWVTERAPGMMPMYRKHMTEYYAPKNFNLWYYFGSLALLVLVNQIVTGIFLTMNY' A
#
# COMPACT_ATOMS: atom_id res chain seq x y z
N MET A 1 10.28 -24.98 -14.74
CA MET A 1 11.02 -23.75 -15.10
C MET A 1 10.48 -22.63 -14.24
N ALA A 2 11.22 -22.17 -13.22
CA ALA A 2 10.82 -21.00 -12.45
C ALA A 2 10.82 -19.79 -13.40
N ASN A 3 9.72 -19.03 -13.42
CA ASN A 3 9.65 -17.79 -14.19
C ASN A 3 10.36 -16.68 -13.39
N VAL A 4 10.90 -15.66 -14.07
CA VAL A 4 11.68 -14.59 -13.43
C VAL A 4 10.93 -13.95 -12.25
N PHE A 5 9.60 -13.84 -12.37
CA PHE A 5 8.73 -13.31 -11.33
C PHE A 5 8.71 -14.17 -10.05
N THR A 6 8.66 -15.50 -10.16
CA THR A 6 8.75 -16.41 -9.00
C THR A 6 10.10 -16.30 -8.32
N SER A 7 11.19 -16.28 -9.09
CA SER A 7 12.54 -16.15 -8.51
C SER A 7 12.77 -14.82 -7.79
N ILE A 8 12.18 -13.71 -8.25
CA ILE A 8 12.25 -12.43 -7.55
C ILE A 8 11.41 -12.46 -6.27
N GLY A 9 10.20 -13.02 -6.31
CA GLY A 9 9.34 -13.15 -5.12
C GLY A 9 9.98 -14.00 -4.02
N ASP A 10 10.63 -15.10 -4.40
CA ASP A 10 11.35 -15.98 -3.46
C ASP A 10 12.59 -15.29 -2.88
N TRP A 11 13.37 -14.58 -3.71
CA TRP A 11 14.53 -13.80 -3.28
C TRP A 11 14.18 -12.70 -2.27
N VAL A 12 13.05 -12.01 -2.46
CA VAL A 12 12.54 -10.98 -1.54
C VAL A 12 12.07 -11.62 -0.23
N THR A 13 11.36 -12.74 -0.32
CA THR A 13 10.85 -13.47 0.85
C THR A 13 11.98 -14.05 1.71
N GLU A 14 13.06 -14.52 1.09
CA GLU A 14 14.27 -14.99 1.78
C GLU A 14 14.98 -13.86 2.54
N ARG A 15 15.07 -12.66 1.95
CA ARG A 15 15.76 -11.50 2.56
C ARG A 15 14.91 -10.75 3.58
N ALA A 16 13.59 -10.79 3.44
CA ALA A 16 12.66 -10.11 4.33
C ALA A 16 11.52 -11.05 4.74
N PRO A 17 11.81 -12.11 5.53
CA PRO A 17 10.84 -13.17 5.84
C PRO A 17 9.62 -12.67 6.61
N GLY A 18 9.72 -11.52 7.29
CA GLY A 18 8.60 -10.87 7.98
C GLY A 18 7.64 -10.10 7.07
N MET A 19 8.03 -9.80 5.82
CA MET A 19 7.20 -9.00 4.91
C MET A 19 5.95 -9.75 4.48
N MET A 20 6.07 -11.04 4.14
CA MET A 20 4.91 -11.82 3.69
C MET A 20 3.89 -12.08 4.83
N PRO A 21 4.31 -12.46 6.06
CA PRO A 21 3.39 -12.54 7.20
C PRO A 21 2.75 -11.20 7.59
N MET A 22 3.50 -10.09 7.56
CA MET A 22 2.97 -8.76 7.85
C MET A 22 1.97 -8.30 6.80
N TYR A 23 2.30 -8.51 5.52
CA TYR A 23 1.38 -8.25 4.41
C TYR A 23 0.08 -9.03 4.59
N ARG A 24 0.16 -10.33 4.92
CA ARG A 24 -1.03 -11.15 5.16
C ARG A 24 -1.89 -10.58 6.29
N LYS A 25 -1.27 -10.25 7.43
CA LYS A 25 -1.96 -9.72 8.61
C LYS A 25 -2.67 -8.39 8.36
N HIS A 26 -2.06 -7.50 7.57
CA HIS A 26 -2.57 -6.13 7.41
C HIS A 26 -3.39 -5.91 6.13
N MET A 27 -3.19 -6.73 5.10
CA MET A 27 -3.81 -6.52 3.78
C MET A 27 -4.83 -7.60 3.42
N THR A 28 -4.47 -8.89 3.54
CA THR A 28 -5.29 -9.97 2.97
C THR A 28 -6.18 -10.69 3.99
N GLU A 29 -5.71 -10.82 5.23
CA GLU A 29 -6.41 -11.50 6.31
C GLU A 29 -6.97 -10.50 7.34
N TYR A 30 -6.91 -9.20 7.03
CA TYR A 30 -7.52 -8.17 7.86
C TYR A 30 -9.04 -8.24 7.74
N TYR A 31 -9.70 -8.66 8.82
CA TYR A 31 -11.16 -8.78 8.84
C TYR A 31 -11.80 -7.40 8.75
N ALA A 32 -12.40 -7.11 7.60
CA ALA A 32 -13.14 -5.89 7.35
C ALA A 32 -14.66 -6.17 7.51
N PRO A 33 -15.41 -5.35 8.27
CA PRO A 33 -16.85 -5.55 8.47
C PRO A 33 -17.63 -5.60 7.15
N LYS A 34 -18.57 -6.53 7.00
CA LYS A 34 -19.33 -6.67 5.73
C LYS A 34 -20.35 -5.54 5.48
N ASN A 35 -20.61 -4.68 6.47
CA ASN A 35 -21.62 -3.62 6.44
C ASN A 35 -21.03 -2.22 6.20
N PHE A 36 -19.99 -2.10 5.36
CA PHE A 36 -19.45 -0.79 5.00
C PHE A 36 -20.51 0.10 4.33
N ASN A 37 -20.60 1.34 4.80
CA ASN A 37 -21.36 2.38 4.12
C ASN A 37 -20.41 3.28 3.30
N LEU A 38 -20.98 4.16 2.47
CA LEU A 38 -20.23 5.08 1.61
C LEU A 38 -19.23 5.96 2.39
N TRP A 39 -19.53 6.31 3.64
CA TRP A 39 -18.73 7.26 4.41
C TRP A 39 -17.32 6.75 4.74
N TYR A 40 -17.12 5.44 4.80
CA TYR A 40 -15.80 4.85 5.05
C TYR A 40 -14.79 5.12 3.92
N TYR A 41 -15.24 5.44 2.70
CA TYR A 41 -14.34 5.80 1.60
C TYR A 41 -13.64 7.14 1.82
N PHE A 42 -14.26 8.07 2.55
CA PHE A 42 -13.65 9.39 2.80
C PHE A 42 -12.33 9.33 3.56
N GLY A 43 -12.11 8.29 4.38
CA GLY A 43 -10.80 8.05 5.01
C GLY A 43 -9.71 7.78 3.96
N SER A 44 -9.98 6.91 2.98
CA SER A 44 -9.04 6.64 1.88
C SER A 44 -8.86 7.83 0.94
N LEU A 45 -9.93 8.60 0.71
CA LEU A 45 -9.87 9.83 -0.08
C LEU A 45 -9.02 10.91 0.61
N ALA A 46 -9.09 11.03 1.93
CA ALA A 46 -8.23 11.95 2.68
C ALA A 46 -6.74 11.59 2.55
N LEU A 47 -6.41 10.29 2.55
CA LEU A 47 -5.04 9.83 2.30
C LEU A 47 -4.58 10.19 0.88
N LEU A 48 -5.43 10.00 -0.13
CA LEU A 48 -5.14 10.39 -1.51
C LEU A 48 -4.91 11.91 -1.64
N VAL A 49 -5.75 12.73 -0.99
CA VAL A 49 -5.59 14.18 -0.96
C VAL A 49 -4.29 14.57 -0.27
N LEU A 50 -3.92 13.93 0.84
CA LEU A 50 -2.66 14.19 1.53
C LEU A 50 -1.45 13.94 0.63
N VAL A 51 -1.41 12.80 -0.05
CA VAL A 51 -0.33 12.48 -1.00
C VAL A 51 -0.28 13.51 -2.12
N ASN A 52 -1.44 13.90 -2.66
CA ASN A 52 -1.52 14.94 -3.68
C ASN A 52 -0.94 16.27 -3.18
N GLN A 53 -1.30 16.71 -1.97
CA GLN A 53 -0.77 17.94 -1.37
C GLN A 53 0.74 17.90 -1.17
N ILE A 54 1.31 16.75 -0.79
CA ILE A 54 2.75 16.61 -0.65
C ILE A 54 3.44 16.72 -2.00
N VAL A 55 2.96 15.99 -3.02
CA VAL A 55 3.56 15.99 -4.36
C VAL A 55 3.47 17.36 -5.01
N THR A 56 2.29 17.97 -5.03
CA THR A 56 2.10 19.30 -5.62
C THR A 56 2.78 20.38 -4.78
N GLY A 57 2.79 20.25 -3.46
CA GLY A 57 3.50 21.14 -2.55
C GLY A 57 5.00 21.15 -2.83
N ILE A 58 5.63 19.98 -2.92
CA ILE A 58 7.06 19.86 -3.30
C ILE A 58 7.31 20.51 -4.65
N PHE A 59 6.47 20.22 -5.65
CA PHE A 59 6.59 20.84 -6.96
C PHE A 59 6.51 22.38 -6.90
N LEU A 60 5.55 22.92 -6.15
CA LEU A 60 5.42 24.36 -5.97
C LEU A 60 6.63 24.97 -5.26
N THR A 61 7.17 24.33 -4.21
CA THR A 61 8.39 24.83 -3.52
C THR A 61 9.63 24.87 -4.41
N MET A 62 9.66 24.10 -5.50
CA MET A 62 10.77 24.10 -6.46
C MET A 62 10.61 25.18 -7.55
N ASN A 63 9.40 25.70 -7.75
CA ASN A 63 9.05 26.60 -8.88
C ASN A 63 8.51 27.97 -8.43
N TYR A 64 8.41 28.22 -7.13
CA TYR A 64 8.01 29.48 -6.51
C TYR A 64 9.15 30.03 -5.67
#